data_AF-A0A7W5QPD5-F1
#
_entry.id   AF-A0A7W5QPD5-F1
#
_cell.length_a   1.000
_cell.length_b   1.000
_cell.length_c   1.000
_cell.angle_alpha   90.00
_cell.angle_beta   90.00
_cell.angle_gamma   90.00
#
_symmetry.space_group_name_H-M   'P 1'
#
loop_
_entity.id
_entity.type
_entity.pdbx_description
1 polymer ?
#
loop_
_entity_poly.entity_id
_entity_poly.type
_entity_poly.pdbx_seq_one_letter_code
_entity_poly.pdbx_strand_id
1 'polypeptide(L)'
;MLRRLIASLIVALVLVPALPALADPADIAAASRGVVRVVIVQTEGRSSTMIGHGSGFAVTPEYVVTNAHVVEALRQDDTLIAGIVPPQGRGGYEARVVAYSPRNDLALLKIQGGGRLAPLSLYAGQVSDGADVSAVGYPGNVDLAQGLSLSDLVSPQAAVKTRGYVSAGRSSKEFDTILHTAPIGAGNSGGPLLDACGRVVGVNSFGTVSDNSTDSAFYFAISMRELSRFLQQNNVQAHASDLPCTSIADLDRADSERAASDQARQAAQNEARQNARARALETARRQAEIEVLTQRDNGMAIAVLLLVATLGAGGAAFIYAQRDNANATRIAGGSALVLLLGTVAAWALRPSLLSIDSRAQDIVATASGTPDALASTAAGGKAGTGKFICVLDPQRSRVTVSDITDVPITWSQDGCMNQRSQYGLAADGWSRVLVPNGEDTIAVTHFDPESRSYTVERFLMGLDAMNQARDARQKVVAPACGAGQAEARRFGDAQQAIRALLPTEPNERMRYNCQPVP
;
A
#
# COMPACT_ATOMS: atom_id res chain seq x y z
N MET A 1 11.69 44.27 -13.01
CA MET A 1 10.29 44.01 -12.60
C MET A 1 9.70 42.75 -13.25
N LEU A 2 10.03 42.42 -14.50
CA LEU A 2 9.48 41.25 -15.22
C LEU A 2 9.84 39.87 -14.61
N ARG A 3 11.01 39.71 -13.97
CA ARG A 3 11.43 38.46 -13.29
C ARG A 3 10.66 38.14 -12.00
N ARG A 4 10.08 39.14 -11.33
CA ARG A 4 9.31 38.93 -10.09
C ARG A 4 7.86 38.53 -10.38
N LEU A 5 7.30 38.97 -11.50
CA LEU A 5 5.96 38.58 -11.94
C LEU A 5 5.88 37.12 -12.42
N ILE A 6 6.94 36.58 -13.02
CA ILE A 6 7.01 35.18 -13.45
C ILE A 6 7.11 34.24 -12.23
N ALA A 7 7.80 34.64 -11.17
CA ALA A 7 7.87 33.87 -9.93
C ALA A 7 6.53 33.82 -9.18
N SER A 8 5.73 34.90 -9.22
CA SER A 8 4.38 34.91 -8.63
C SER A 8 3.36 34.10 -9.42
N LEU A 9 3.51 33.98 -10.74
CA LEU A 9 2.59 33.20 -11.58
C LEU A 9 2.82 31.68 -11.43
N ILE A 10 4.04 31.24 -11.09
CA ILE A 10 4.36 29.82 -10.86
C ILE A 10 3.90 29.34 -9.47
N VAL A 11 3.88 30.23 -8.47
CA VAL A 11 3.38 29.89 -7.12
C VAL A 11 1.85 29.80 -7.07
N ALA A 12 1.14 30.49 -7.97
CA ALA A 12 -0.33 30.45 -8.03
C ALA A 12 -0.91 29.20 -8.74
N LEU A 13 -0.08 28.39 -9.42
CA LEU A 13 -0.56 27.22 -10.19
C LEU A 13 -0.52 25.89 -9.40
N VAL A 14 -0.17 25.90 -8.11
CA VAL A 14 0.02 24.67 -7.30
C VAL A 14 -1.01 24.51 -6.16
N LEU A 15 -1.87 25.49 -5.90
CA LEU A 15 -3.02 25.29 -5.00
C LEU A 15 -4.25 24.83 -5.78
N VAL A 16 -4.24 23.58 -6.25
CA VAL A 16 -5.49 22.87 -6.48
C VAL A 16 -5.97 22.42 -5.11
N PRO A 17 -7.09 22.94 -4.58
CA PRO A 17 -7.67 22.40 -3.36
C PRO A 17 -8.00 20.94 -3.62
N ALA A 18 -7.49 20.05 -2.75
CA ALA A 18 -7.91 18.65 -2.74
C ALA A 18 -9.43 18.62 -2.51
N LEU A 19 -10.20 18.40 -3.57
CA LEU A 19 -11.58 18.00 -3.42
C LEU A 19 -11.56 16.72 -2.57
N PRO A 20 -12.36 16.62 -1.49
CA PRO A 20 -12.49 15.35 -0.80
C PRO A 20 -12.83 14.30 -1.85
N ALA A 21 -12.04 13.24 -1.91
CA ALA A 21 -12.27 12.12 -2.80
C ALA A 21 -13.68 11.59 -2.50
N LEU A 22 -14.63 11.99 -3.35
CA LEU A 22 -15.99 11.48 -3.33
C LEU A 22 -15.90 9.97 -3.35
N ALA A 23 -16.70 9.29 -2.53
CA ALA A 23 -16.78 7.83 -2.49
C ALA A 23 -16.68 7.26 -3.92
N ASP A 24 -15.74 6.34 -4.14
CA ASP A 24 -15.64 5.69 -5.43
C ASP A 24 -16.99 4.97 -5.66
N PRO A 25 -17.77 5.34 -6.70
CA PRO A 25 -19.04 4.68 -6.99
C PRO A 25 -18.92 3.15 -7.01
N ALA A 26 -17.71 2.62 -7.26
CA ALA A 26 -17.37 1.21 -7.21
C ALA A 26 -17.61 0.55 -5.82
N ASP A 27 -17.27 1.19 -4.70
CA ASP A 27 -17.38 0.56 -3.37
C ASP A 27 -18.81 0.49 -2.89
N ILE A 28 -19.57 1.57 -3.06
CA ILE A 28 -21.02 1.55 -2.76
C ILE A 28 -21.73 0.58 -3.70
N ALA A 29 -21.32 0.47 -4.97
CA ALA A 29 -21.83 -0.55 -5.87
C ALA A 29 -21.48 -1.96 -5.40
N ALA A 30 -20.27 -2.19 -4.91
CA ALA A 30 -19.86 -3.47 -4.37
C ALA A 30 -20.65 -3.86 -3.12
N ALA A 31 -20.73 -2.96 -2.14
CA ALA A 31 -21.51 -3.15 -0.92
C ALA A 31 -23.00 -3.37 -1.21
N SER A 32 -23.56 -2.67 -2.21
CA SER A 32 -24.97 -2.85 -2.58
C SER A 32 -25.34 -4.26 -3.01
N ARG A 33 -24.36 -5.12 -3.37
CA ARG A 33 -24.61 -6.53 -3.71
C ARG A 33 -25.02 -7.40 -2.51
N GLY A 34 -24.66 -7.00 -1.30
CA GLY A 34 -25.09 -7.65 -0.07
C GLY A 34 -26.32 -7.02 0.58
N VAL A 35 -26.88 -5.97 -0.03
CA VAL A 35 -28.15 -5.36 0.37
C VAL A 35 -29.27 -6.09 -0.33
N VAL A 36 -30.27 -6.52 0.42
CA VAL A 36 -31.35 -7.39 -0.02
C VAL A 36 -32.71 -6.77 0.24
N ARG A 37 -33.68 -7.09 -0.60
CA ARG A 37 -35.08 -6.78 -0.30
C ARG A 37 -35.63 -7.88 0.60
N VAL A 38 -36.20 -7.49 1.73
CA VAL A 38 -36.90 -8.40 2.64
C VAL A 38 -38.38 -8.32 2.27
N VAL A 39 -38.98 -9.42 1.87
CA VAL A 39 -40.41 -9.51 1.52
C VAL A 39 -41.12 -10.43 2.49
N ILE A 40 -42.33 -10.07 2.88
CA ILE A 40 -43.24 -10.95 3.62
C ILE A 40 -44.31 -11.38 2.64
N VAL A 41 -44.42 -12.69 2.44
CA VAL A 41 -45.40 -13.27 1.53
C VAL A 41 -46.33 -14.21 2.27
N GLN A 42 -47.61 -14.10 1.98
CA GLN A 42 -48.62 -15.08 2.37
C GLN A 42 -48.82 -16.04 1.20
N THR A 43 -48.80 -17.34 1.48
CA THR A 43 -49.02 -18.36 0.45
C THR A 43 -50.39 -19.01 0.66
N GLU A 44 -51.32 -18.74 -0.27
CA GLU A 44 -52.63 -19.37 -0.30
C GLU A 44 -52.75 -20.24 -1.57
N GLY A 45 -52.54 -21.56 -1.41
CA GLY A 45 -52.60 -22.52 -2.51
C GLY A 45 -51.53 -22.25 -3.59
N ARG A 46 -51.95 -21.73 -4.76
CA ARG A 46 -51.05 -21.37 -5.88
C ARG A 46 -50.80 -19.86 -5.99
N SER A 47 -51.41 -19.05 -5.14
CA SER A 47 -51.25 -17.59 -5.14
C SER A 47 -50.34 -17.17 -3.98
N SER A 48 -49.39 -16.28 -4.28
CA SER A 48 -48.55 -15.63 -3.28
C SER A 48 -48.86 -14.13 -3.27
N THR A 49 -49.32 -13.61 -2.14
CA THR A 49 -49.58 -12.18 -1.96
C THR A 49 -48.49 -11.58 -1.07
N MET A 50 -47.92 -10.45 -1.49
CA MET A 50 -46.98 -9.72 -0.65
C MET A 50 -47.74 -8.90 0.38
N ILE A 51 -47.42 -9.10 1.66
CA ILE A 51 -48.03 -8.41 2.80
C ILE A 51 -47.23 -7.15 3.16
N GLY A 52 -45.92 -7.22 3.04
CA GLY A 52 -45.02 -6.12 3.34
C GLY A 52 -43.65 -6.34 2.73
N HIS A 53 -42.87 -5.27 2.66
CA HIS A 53 -41.47 -5.33 2.27
C HIS A 53 -40.65 -4.29 3.02
N GLY A 54 -39.36 -4.53 3.08
CA GLY A 54 -38.35 -3.63 3.59
C GLY A 54 -37.00 -3.97 2.99
N SER A 55 -35.95 -3.45 3.60
CA SER A 55 -34.57 -3.73 3.22
C SER A 55 -33.86 -4.50 4.31
N GLY A 56 -32.78 -5.16 3.93
CA GLY A 56 -31.85 -5.82 4.84
C GLY A 56 -30.47 -5.85 4.23
N PHE A 57 -29.49 -6.31 4.99
CA PHE A 57 -28.16 -6.58 4.45
C PHE A 57 -27.52 -7.79 5.11
N ALA A 58 -26.72 -8.51 4.34
CA ALA A 58 -25.98 -9.66 4.82
C ALA A 58 -24.82 -9.21 5.72
N VAL A 59 -24.76 -9.76 6.94
CA VAL A 59 -23.63 -9.58 7.88
C VAL A 59 -22.69 -10.77 7.88
N THR A 60 -23.17 -11.91 7.38
CA THR A 60 -22.41 -13.11 7.03
C THR A 60 -23.05 -13.71 5.77
N PRO A 61 -22.47 -14.75 5.14
CA PRO A 61 -23.10 -15.37 3.99
C PRO A 61 -24.51 -15.94 4.24
N GLU A 62 -24.87 -16.24 5.49
CA GLU A 62 -26.18 -16.85 5.84
C GLU A 62 -27.13 -15.92 6.62
N TYR A 63 -26.61 -14.89 7.27
CA TYR A 63 -27.38 -14.03 8.17
C TYR A 63 -27.58 -12.64 7.59
N VAL A 64 -28.83 -12.18 7.63
CA VAL A 64 -29.28 -10.85 7.19
C VAL A 64 -29.80 -10.08 8.39
N VAL A 65 -29.37 -8.84 8.53
CA VAL A 65 -29.96 -7.88 9.48
C VAL A 65 -31.03 -7.07 8.77
N THR A 66 -32.13 -6.80 9.48
CA THR A 66 -33.20 -5.88 9.07
C THR A 66 -33.80 -5.23 10.33
N ASN A 67 -34.85 -4.41 10.18
CA ASN A 67 -35.55 -3.86 11.32
C ASN A 67 -36.58 -4.84 11.90
N ALA A 68 -36.85 -4.72 13.21
CA ALA A 68 -37.84 -5.55 13.89
C ALA A 68 -39.24 -5.32 13.30
N HIS A 69 -39.63 -4.06 13.07
CA HIS A 69 -40.95 -3.75 12.52
C HIS A 69 -41.16 -4.29 11.09
N VAL A 70 -40.08 -4.50 10.31
CA VAL A 70 -40.17 -5.08 8.95
C VAL A 70 -40.66 -6.52 9.01
N VAL A 71 -40.32 -7.26 10.06
CA VAL A 71 -40.62 -8.69 10.23
C VAL A 71 -41.72 -8.97 11.26
N GLU A 72 -42.35 -7.93 11.80
CA GLU A 72 -43.36 -8.04 12.87
C GLU A 72 -44.54 -8.94 12.49
N ALA A 73 -45.04 -8.83 11.26
CA ALA A 73 -46.19 -9.62 10.81
C ALA A 73 -45.93 -11.14 10.89
N LEU A 74 -44.69 -11.59 10.64
CA LEU A 74 -44.29 -13.01 10.74
C LEU A 74 -44.39 -13.56 12.17
N ARG A 75 -44.47 -12.69 13.18
CA ARG A 75 -44.63 -13.09 14.58
C ARG A 75 -46.08 -13.23 15.00
N GLN A 76 -46.98 -12.61 14.24
CA GLN A 76 -48.42 -12.56 14.51
C GLN A 76 -49.19 -13.61 13.69
N ASP A 77 -48.64 -14.04 12.56
CA ASP A 77 -49.25 -15.02 11.66
C ASP A 77 -48.19 -16.02 11.13
N ASP A 78 -48.32 -17.28 11.56
CA ASP A 78 -47.41 -18.38 11.19
C ASP A 78 -47.61 -18.87 9.74
N THR A 79 -48.62 -18.37 9.01
CA THR A 79 -48.82 -18.66 7.57
C THR A 79 -47.94 -17.80 6.66
N LEU A 80 -47.28 -16.77 7.23
CA LEU A 80 -46.42 -15.86 6.51
C LEU A 80 -44.98 -16.40 6.42
N ILE A 81 -44.35 -16.12 5.28
CA ILE A 81 -42.98 -16.55 4.99
C ILE A 81 -42.13 -15.31 4.70
N ALA A 82 -40.91 -15.28 5.23
CA ALA A 82 -39.92 -14.28 4.88
C ALA A 82 -39.16 -14.70 3.62
N GLY A 83 -39.11 -13.83 2.62
CA GLY A 83 -38.25 -13.95 1.45
C GLY A 83 -37.13 -12.93 1.48
N ILE A 84 -35.93 -13.34 1.11
CA ILE A 84 -34.75 -12.50 0.93
C ILE A 84 -34.44 -12.46 -0.56
N VAL A 85 -34.61 -11.31 -1.20
CA VAL A 85 -34.38 -11.13 -2.64
C VAL A 85 -33.06 -10.39 -2.83
N PRO A 86 -31.99 -11.06 -3.32
CA PRO A 86 -30.72 -10.39 -3.59
C PRO A 86 -30.82 -9.48 -4.82
N PRO A 87 -29.87 -8.56 -5.01
CA PRO A 87 -29.89 -7.63 -6.13
C PRO A 87 -29.51 -8.26 -7.48
N GLN A 88 -28.91 -9.45 -7.44
CA GLN A 88 -28.45 -10.21 -8.60
C GLN A 88 -28.56 -11.72 -8.33
N GLY A 89 -28.63 -12.54 -9.38
CA GLY A 89 -28.58 -14.02 -9.26
C GLY A 89 -29.92 -14.71 -9.54
N ARG A 90 -30.07 -15.95 -9.03
CA ARG A 90 -31.12 -16.90 -9.47
C ARG A 90 -32.44 -16.85 -8.68
N GLY A 91 -32.72 -15.78 -7.94
CA GLY A 91 -33.99 -15.56 -7.24
C GLY A 91 -33.85 -15.35 -5.74
N GLY A 92 -34.99 -15.24 -5.04
CA GLY A 92 -35.04 -15.06 -3.59
C GLY A 92 -34.82 -16.35 -2.79
N TYR A 93 -34.39 -16.20 -1.54
CA TYR A 93 -34.24 -17.27 -0.55
C TYR A 93 -35.35 -17.18 0.49
N GLU A 94 -35.91 -18.31 0.89
CA GLU A 94 -36.70 -18.36 2.13
C GLU A 94 -35.79 -18.05 3.32
N ALA A 95 -36.29 -17.32 4.31
CA ALA A 95 -35.58 -17.02 5.53
C ALA A 95 -36.45 -17.21 6.78
N ARG A 96 -35.79 -17.39 7.92
CA ARG A 96 -36.44 -17.49 9.23
C ARG A 96 -35.92 -16.42 10.17
N VAL A 97 -36.80 -15.86 10.99
CA VAL A 97 -36.41 -14.96 12.09
C VAL A 97 -35.70 -15.79 13.16
N VAL A 98 -34.42 -15.52 13.39
CA VAL A 98 -33.61 -16.19 14.42
C VAL A 98 -33.44 -15.34 15.67
N ALA A 99 -33.51 -14.02 15.53
CA ALA A 99 -33.52 -13.08 16.64
C ALA A 99 -34.39 -11.88 16.31
N TYR A 100 -35.06 -11.35 17.33
CA TYR A 100 -35.99 -10.25 17.20
C TYR A 100 -35.88 -9.37 18.45
N SER A 101 -35.60 -8.09 18.25
CA SER A 101 -35.40 -7.11 19.33
C SER A 101 -36.20 -5.84 19.03
N PRO A 102 -37.42 -5.71 19.58
CA PRO A 102 -38.28 -4.55 19.32
C PRO A 102 -37.72 -3.27 19.94
N ARG A 103 -36.99 -3.38 21.06
CA ARG A 103 -36.46 -2.23 21.82
C ARG A 103 -35.51 -1.36 21.00
N ASN A 104 -34.64 -1.97 20.20
CA ASN A 104 -33.70 -1.27 19.33
C ASN A 104 -34.03 -1.46 17.84
N ASP A 105 -35.25 -1.93 17.55
CA ASP A 105 -35.78 -2.14 16.19
C ASP A 105 -34.85 -2.95 15.27
N LEU A 106 -34.28 -4.05 15.78
CA LEU A 106 -33.41 -4.96 15.04
C LEU A 106 -33.98 -6.38 14.97
N ALA A 107 -33.84 -7.01 13.82
CA ALA A 107 -34.09 -8.43 13.62
C ALA A 107 -32.97 -9.09 12.84
N LEU A 108 -32.76 -10.38 13.12
CA LEU A 108 -31.80 -11.23 12.43
C LEU A 108 -32.56 -12.34 11.71
N LEU A 109 -32.32 -12.44 10.41
CA LEU A 109 -32.89 -13.45 9.53
C LEU A 109 -31.80 -14.43 9.10
N LYS A 110 -32.13 -15.72 9.04
CA LYS A 110 -31.25 -16.75 8.47
C LYS A 110 -31.83 -17.30 7.18
N ILE A 111 -31.08 -17.19 6.08
CA ILE A 111 -31.49 -17.77 4.79
C ILE A 111 -31.47 -19.31 4.86
N GLN A 112 -32.36 -19.93 4.10
CA GLN A 112 -32.56 -21.38 4.04
C GLN A 112 -32.05 -21.95 2.70
N GLY A 113 -31.88 -23.27 2.65
CA GLY A 113 -31.58 -23.97 1.38
C GLY A 113 -30.14 -23.88 0.86
N GLY A 114 -29.18 -23.46 1.70
CA GLY A 114 -27.75 -23.42 1.34
C GLY A 114 -27.34 -22.28 0.42
N GLY A 115 -28.21 -21.28 0.24
CA GLY A 115 -27.86 -20.02 -0.41
C GLY A 115 -26.72 -19.30 0.32
N ARG A 116 -26.01 -18.41 -0.39
CA ARG A 116 -24.96 -17.56 0.19
C ARG A 116 -25.11 -16.14 -0.36
N LEU A 117 -24.98 -15.17 0.53
CA LEU A 117 -24.97 -13.74 0.21
C LEU A 117 -23.54 -13.20 0.33
N ALA A 118 -23.28 -12.08 -0.35
CA ALA A 118 -22.07 -11.30 -0.14
C ALA A 118 -22.23 -10.47 1.14
N PRO A 119 -21.48 -10.76 2.23
CA PRO A 119 -21.62 -10.00 3.47
C PRO A 119 -21.02 -8.60 3.31
N LEU A 120 -21.59 -7.64 4.05
CA LEU A 120 -21.02 -6.31 4.23
C LEU A 120 -20.13 -6.27 5.46
N SER A 121 -19.08 -5.47 5.36
CA SER A 121 -18.21 -5.16 6.48
C SER A 121 -18.83 -4.11 7.38
N LEU A 122 -18.67 -4.28 8.68
CA LEU A 122 -19.09 -3.32 9.68
C LEU A 122 -17.95 -2.33 9.95
N TYR A 123 -18.29 -1.06 10.18
CA TYR A 123 -17.33 -0.10 10.70
C TYR A 123 -17.29 -0.17 12.23
N ALA A 124 -16.13 -0.48 12.79
CA ALA A 124 -15.92 -0.59 14.23
C ALA A 124 -15.51 0.73 14.90
N GLY A 125 -15.14 1.74 14.10
CA GLY A 125 -14.74 3.05 14.59
C GLY A 125 -15.91 3.97 14.92
N GLN A 126 -15.58 5.21 15.31
CA GLN A 126 -16.57 6.27 15.49
C GLN A 126 -16.81 7.00 14.17
N VAL A 127 -18.07 7.27 13.88
CA VAL A 127 -18.47 8.03 12.69
C VAL A 127 -18.45 9.51 13.05
N SER A 128 -17.66 10.30 12.32
CA SER A 128 -17.52 11.73 12.56
C SER A 128 -18.71 12.52 12.02
N ASP A 129 -19.02 13.63 12.68
CA ASP A 129 -19.94 14.63 12.14
C ASP A 129 -19.44 15.13 10.77
N GLY A 130 -20.35 15.30 9.82
CA GLY A 130 -20.03 15.69 8.45
C GLY A 130 -19.47 14.57 7.57
N ALA A 131 -19.32 13.34 8.08
CA ALA A 131 -18.90 12.20 7.26
C ALA A 131 -19.92 11.91 6.14
N ASP A 132 -19.42 11.71 4.92
CA ASP A 132 -20.22 11.24 3.78
C ASP A 132 -20.81 9.86 4.07
N VAL A 133 -22.11 9.72 3.82
CA VAL A 133 -22.84 8.47 3.97
C VAL A 133 -23.78 8.21 2.80
N SER A 134 -24.00 6.93 2.51
CA SER A 134 -24.97 6.48 1.51
C SER A 134 -25.99 5.54 2.16
N ALA A 135 -27.27 5.88 2.07
CA ALA A 135 -28.34 4.95 2.42
C ALA A 135 -28.63 4.06 1.20
N VAL A 136 -28.68 2.75 1.41
CA VAL A 136 -28.92 1.76 0.35
C VAL A 136 -30.11 0.88 0.73
N GLY A 137 -31.04 0.70 -0.20
CA GLY A 137 -32.25 -0.08 0.06
C GLY A 137 -33.22 -0.15 -1.12
N TYR A 138 -34.45 -0.55 -0.82
CA TYR A 138 -35.53 -0.81 -1.79
C TYR A 138 -36.77 0.00 -1.41
N PRO A 139 -36.80 1.29 -1.73
CA PRO A 139 -37.89 2.16 -1.33
C PRO A 139 -39.11 1.98 -2.26
N GLY A 140 -40.27 1.70 -1.66
CA GLY A 140 -41.48 1.36 -2.41
C GLY A 140 -42.02 2.49 -3.29
N ASN A 141 -41.71 3.76 -2.99
CA ASN A 141 -42.09 4.88 -3.86
C ASN A 141 -41.32 4.88 -5.20
N VAL A 142 -40.08 4.38 -5.22
CA VAL A 142 -39.33 4.18 -6.46
C VAL A 142 -39.93 3.03 -7.25
N ASP A 143 -40.28 1.94 -6.55
CA ASP A 143 -40.91 0.77 -7.17
C ASP A 143 -42.24 1.14 -7.85
N LEU A 144 -43.07 1.94 -7.18
CA LEU A 144 -44.32 2.48 -7.73
C LEU A 144 -44.07 3.42 -8.92
N ALA A 145 -43.08 4.31 -8.83
CA ALA A 145 -42.75 5.22 -9.93
C ALA A 145 -42.22 4.48 -11.16
N GLN A 146 -41.59 3.32 -10.97
CA GLN A 146 -41.14 2.43 -12.04
C GLN A 146 -42.27 1.53 -12.58
N GLY A 147 -43.45 1.51 -11.96
CA GLY A 147 -44.58 0.69 -12.36
C GLY A 147 -44.37 -0.81 -12.09
N LEU A 148 -43.56 -1.16 -11.10
CA LEU A 148 -43.27 -2.55 -10.76
C LEU A 148 -44.50 -3.27 -10.20
N SER A 149 -44.74 -4.48 -10.70
CA SER A 149 -45.74 -5.41 -10.17
C SER A 149 -45.20 -6.18 -8.96
N LEU A 150 -46.08 -6.83 -8.20
CA LEU A 150 -45.68 -7.69 -7.08
C LEU A 150 -44.71 -8.82 -7.50
N SER A 151 -44.86 -9.37 -8.71
CA SER A 151 -43.94 -10.37 -9.26
C SER A 151 -42.55 -9.80 -9.57
N ASP A 152 -42.45 -8.50 -9.87
CA ASP A 152 -41.15 -7.87 -10.10
C ASP A 152 -40.39 -7.66 -8.79
N LEU A 153 -41.11 -7.45 -7.68
CA LEU A 153 -40.51 -7.21 -6.36
C LEU A 153 -39.84 -8.46 -5.77
N VAL A 154 -40.26 -9.65 -6.17
CA VAL A 154 -39.63 -10.93 -5.81
C VAL A 154 -38.52 -11.36 -6.77
N SER A 155 -38.24 -10.54 -7.78
CA SER A 155 -37.15 -10.74 -8.73
C SER A 155 -35.95 -9.85 -8.36
N PRO A 156 -34.71 -10.27 -8.69
CA PRO A 156 -33.52 -9.47 -8.41
C PRO A 156 -33.57 -8.09 -9.05
N GLN A 157 -33.29 -7.05 -8.25
CA GLN A 157 -33.27 -5.66 -8.67
C GLN A 157 -32.14 -4.90 -8.02
N ALA A 158 -31.58 -3.92 -8.73
CA ALA A 158 -30.57 -3.04 -8.17
C ALA A 158 -31.15 -2.19 -7.03
N ALA A 159 -30.45 -2.15 -5.90
CA ALA A 159 -30.83 -1.29 -4.78
C ALA A 159 -30.67 0.19 -5.13
N VAL A 160 -31.57 1.01 -4.61
CA VAL A 160 -31.53 2.47 -4.69
C VAL A 160 -30.49 3.00 -3.71
N LYS A 161 -29.74 4.02 -4.13
CA LYS A 161 -28.65 4.64 -3.37
C LYS A 161 -28.90 6.13 -3.27
N THR A 162 -28.93 6.64 -2.05
CA THR A 162 -29.08 8.07 -1.78
C THR A 162 -27.93 8.54 -0.91
N ARG A 163 -27.35 9.70 -1.21
CA ARG A 163 -26.19 10.25 -0.49
C ARG A 163 -26.61 11.36 0.45
N GLY A 164 -25.85 11.52 1.52
CA GLY A 164 -25.93 12.64 2.44
C GLY A 164 -24.76 12.61 3.40
N TYR A 165 -24.93 13.26 4.54
CA TYR A 165 -23.88 13.43 5.54
C TYR A 165 -24.42 13.09 6.93
N VAL A 166 -23.54 12.59 7.80
CA VAL A 166 -23.85 12.50 9.23
C VAL A 166 -24.00 13.90 9.80
N SER A 167 -25.11 14.13 10.48
CA SER A 167 -25.43 15.41 11.11
C SER A 167 -25.18 15.32 12.61
N ALA A 168 -24.58 16.37 13.17
CA ALA A 168 -24.41 16.50 14.60
C ALA A 168 -25.78 16.62 15.29
N GLY A 169 -26.11 15.69 16.19
CA GLY A 169 -27.41 15.70 16.86
C GLY A 169 -27.52 14.67 17.97
N ARG A 170 -28.34 14.96 18.98
CA ARG A 170 -28.66 14.00 20.05
C ARG A 170 -29.80 13.08 19.59
N SER A 171 -29.68 11.78 19.83
CA SER A 171 -30.83 10.85 19.73
C SER A 171 -31.87 11.24 20.79
N SER A 172 -33.13 11.40 20.38
CA SER A 172 -34.28 11.60 21.27
C SER A 172 -35.01 10.30 21.63
N LYS A 173 -34.46 9.14 21.24
CA LYS A 173 -35.06 7.81 21.41
C LYS A 173 -34.40 7.00 22.53
N GLU A 174 -35.04 5.89 22.91
CA GLU A 174 -34.59 4.95 23.95
C GLU A 174 -33.32 4.16 23.58
N PHE A 175 -32.86 4.26 22.32
CA PHE A 175 -31.68 3.59 21.81
C PHE A 175 -30.81 4.54 20.97
N ASP A 176 -29.55 4.14 20.78
CA ASP A 176 -28.50 4.95 20.17
C ASP A 176 -28.67 5.01 18.63
N THR A 177 -28.79 6.21 18.08
CA THR A 177 -29.04 6.47 16.64
C THR A 177 -28.05 7.46 16.05
N ILE A 178 -27.89 7.39 14.73
CA ILE A 178 -27.12 8.31 13.91
C ILE A 178 -28.10 9.15 13.10
N LEU A 179 -27.97 10.47 13.22
CA LEU A 179 -28.70 11.42 12.41
C LEU A 179 -27.96 11.67 11.10
N HIS A 180 -28.66 11.63 9.96
CA HIS A 180 -28.09 11.90 8.65
C HIS A 180 -29.06 12.60 7.71
N THR A 181 -28.53 13.14 6.60
CA THR A 181 -29.31 13.80 5.55
C THR A 181 -29.55 12.95 4.32
N ALA A 182 -28.97 11.74 4.24
CA ALA A 182 -29.19 10.83 3.10
C ALA A 182 -30.68 10.45 3.00
N PRO A 183 -31.39 10.81 1.92
CA PRO A 183 -32.83 10.60 1.83
C PRO A 183 -33.25 9.13 1.94
N ILE A 184 -34.15 8.80 2.87
CA ILE A 184 -34.77 7.47 2.92
C ILE A 184 -36.30 7.57 2.80
N GLY A 185 -36.91 6.55 2.18
CA GLY A 185 -38.36 6.40 2.10
C GLY A 185 -38.82 5.08 2.68
N ALA A 186 -40.15 4.89 2.75
CA ALA A 186 -40.74 3.60 3.12
C ALA A 186 -40.15 2.48 2.22
N GLY A 187 -39.67 1.40 2.84
CA GLY A 187 -38.96 0.31 2.15
C GLY A 187 -37.43 0.32 2.35
N ASN A 188 -36.81 1.46 2.68
CA ASN A 188 -35.38 1.51 3.03
C ASN A 188 -35.07 1.01 4.45
N SER A 189 -36.07 0.96 5.33
CA SER A 189 -35.94 0.49 6.70
C SER A 189 -35.35 -0.91 6.74
N GLY A 190 -34.32 -1.09 7.56
CA GLY A 190 -33.52 -2.31 7.70
C GLY A 190 -32.32 -2.39 6.75
N GLY A 191 -32.26 -1.54 5.72
CA GLY A 191 -31.09 -1.41 4.84
C GLY A 191 -29.93 -0.69 5.52
N PRO A 192 -28.70 -0.77 5.01
CA PRO A 192 -27.55 -0.17 5.66
C PRO A 192 -27.38 1.31 5.31
N LEU A 193 -26.85 2.07 6.27
CA LEU A 193 -26.16 3.33 6.04
C LEU A 193 -24.67 3.01 5.88
N LEU A 194 -24.06 3.43 4.77
CA LEU A 194 -22.68 3.08 4.39
C LEU A 194 -21.76 4.28 4.45
N ASP A 195 -20.51 4.09 4.86
CA ASP A 195 -19.44 5.07 4.64
C ASP A 195 -18.91 5.04 3.19
N ALA A 196 -17.94 5.92 2.88
CA ALA A 196 -17.32 5.99 1.57
C ALA A 196 -16.55 4.72 1.12
N CYS A 197 -16.31 3.78 2.02
CA CYS A 197 -15.66 2.49 1.74
C CYS A 197 -16.68 1.34 1.64
N GLY A 198 -17.98 1.65 1.66
CA GLY A 198 -19.05 0.65 1.59
C GLY A 198 -19.22 -0.14 2.88
N ARG A 199 -18.66 0.33 4.01
CA ARG A 199 -18.81 -0.31 5.32
C ARG A 199 -20.05 0.21 6.02
N VAL A 200 -20.74 -0.66 6.75
CA VAL A 200 -21.95 -0.32 7.49
C VAL A 200 -21.59 0.56 8.67
N VAL A 201 -22.16 1.75 8.70
CA VAL A 201 -22.10 2.70 9.81
C VAL A 201 -23.42 2.80 10.58
N GLY A 202 -24.50 2.23 10.06
CA GLY A 202 -25.77 2.12 10.78
C GLY A 202 -26.84 1.34 10.00
N VAL A 203 -27.99 1.14 10.60
CA VAL A 203 -29.16 0.48 9.97
C VAL A 203 -30.28 1.51 9.80
N ASN A 204 -30.61 1.87 8.56
CA ASN A 204 -31.65 2.85 8.25
C ASN A 204 -32.98 2.42 8.89
N SER A 205 -33.68 3.35 9.55
CA SER A 205 -34.92 3.02 10.28
C SER A 205 -36.06 3.98 9.93
N PHE A 206 -35.97 5.26 10.29
CA PHE A 206 -37.06 6.23 10.10
C PHE A 206 -36.57 7.63 9.74
N GLY A 207 -37.46 8.46 9.20
CA GLY A 207 -37.24 9.89 8.94
C GLY A 207 -38.08 10.78 9.85
N THR A 208 -37.77 12.08 9.88
CA THR A 208 -38.68 13.08 10.43
C THR A 208 -39.90 13.20 9.53
N VAL A 209 -41.10 13.04 10.09
CA VAL A 209 -42.34 13.41 9.42
C VAL A 209 -42.66 14.84 9.86
N SER A 210 -42.53 15.81 8.96
CA SER A 210 -43.04 17.16 9.21
C SER A 210 -44.42 17.29 8.59
N ASP A 211 -45.41 17.69 9.38
CA ASP A 211 -46.79 17.94 8.90
C ASP A 211 -46.86 19.11 7.90
N ASN A 212 -45.78 19.91 7.84
CA ASN A 212 -45.59 21.01 6.90
C ASN A 212 -44.42 20.67 5.97
N SER A 213 -44.66 20.65 4.66
CA SER A 213 -43.72 20.22 3.61
C SER A 213 -42.50 21.14 3.38
N THR A 214 -42.16 21.99 4.33
CA THR A 214 -41.10 23.02 4.24
C THR A 214 -39.87 22.74 5.11
N ASP A 215 -39.91 21.74 6.00
CA ASP A 215 -38.78 21.44 6.88
C ASP A 215 -37.72 20.56 6.18
N SER A 216 -36.45 20.75 6.55
CA SER A 216 -35.36 19.91 6.07
C SER A 216 -35.52 18.49 6.60
N ALA A 217 -35.62 17.51 5.71
CA ALA A 217 -35.80 16.12 6.08
C ALA A 217 -34.52 15.56 6.71
N PHE A 218 -34.62 15.16 7.97
CA PHE A 218 -33.58 14.44 8.69
C PHE A 218 -33.97 12.97 8.84
N TYR A 219 -32.97 12.10 8.85
CA TYR A 219 -33.17 10.65 8.86
C TYR A 219 -32.31 10.00 9.92
N PHE A 220 -32.76 8.85 10.41
CA PHE A 220 -32.18 8.15 11.53
C PHE A 220 -31.81 6.71 11.14
N ALA A 221 -30.59 6.35 11.48
CA ALA A 221 -30.11 4.97 11.42
C ALA A 221 -29.78 4.48 12.84
N ILE A 222 -30.09 3.21 13.14
CA ILE A 222 -29.65 2.56 14.37
C ILE A 222 -28.12 2.48 14.35
N SER A 223 -27.48 2.90 15.44
CA SER A 223 -26.02 3.01 15.52
C SER A 223 -25.31 1.65 15.47
N MET A 224 -24.02 1.66 15.09
CA MET A 224 -23.16 0.49 15.20
C MET A 224 -23.04 -0.08 16.60
N ARG A 225 -23.25 0.73 17.65
CA ARG A 225 -23.22 0.28 19.03
C ARG A 225 -24.37 -0.68 19.32
N GLU A 226 -25.58 -0.36 18.86
CA GLU A 226 -26.74 -1.23 19.03
C GLU A 226 -26.63 -2.47 18.14
N LEU A 227 -26.20 -2.32 16.89
CA LEU A 227 -26.03 -3.43 15.96
C LEU A 227 -24.96 -4.43 16.45
N SER A 228 -23.77 -3.96 16.82
CA SER A 228 -22.68 -4.82 17.29
C SER A 228 -23.08 -5.60 18.55
N ARG A 229 -23.75 -4.94 19.50
CA ARG A 229 -24.24 -5.60 20.73
C ARG A 229 -25.29 -6.66 20.40
N PHE A 230 -26.21 -6.37 19.47
CA PHE A 230 -27.22 -7.32 19.01
C PHE A 230 -26.60 -8.55 18.32
N LEU A 231 -25.61 -8.35 17.44
CA LEU A 231 -24.91 -9.47 16.76
C LEU A 231 -24.12 -10.33 17.75
N GLN A 232 -23.42 -9.71 18.71
CA GLN A 232 -22.69 -10.41 19.77
C GLN A 232 -23.62 -11.27 20.64
N GLN A 233 -24.77 -10.72 21.07
CA GLN A 233 -25.76 -11.45 21.87
C GLN A 233 -26.31 -12.69 21.14
N ASN A 234 -26.33 -12.66 19.81
CA ASN A 234 -26.80 -13.75 18.96
C ASN A 234 -25.67 -14.61 18.38
N ASN A 235 -24.44 -14.46 18.89
CA ASN A 235 -23.24 -15.22 18.47
C ASN A 235 -22.94 -15.14 16.97
N VAL A 236 -23.23 -14.01 16.33
CA VAL A 236 -22.91 -13.77 14.92
C VAL A 236 -21.61 -13.00 14.82
N GLN A 237 -20.60 -13.63 14.21
CA GLN A 237 -19.32 -13.00 13.91
C GLN A 237 -19.39 -12.36 12.53
N ALA A 238 -19.65 -11.06 12.50
CA ALA A 238 -19.57 -10.26 11.28
C ALA A 238 -18.16 -9.66 11.14
N HIS A 239 -17.66 -9.55 9.91
CA HIS A 239 -16.40 -8.87 9.67
C HIS A 239 -16.54 -7.39 10.02
N ALA A 240 -15.55 -6.84 10.73
CA ALA A 240 -15.52 -5.45 11.14
C ALA A 240 -14.12 -4.86 10.97
N SER A 241 -14.04 -3.60 10.55
CA SER A 241 -12.80 -2.86 10.34
C SER A 241 -12.90 -1.47 10.97
N ASP A 242 -11.84 -1.04 11.65
CA ASP A 242 -11.67 0.29 12.22
C ASP A 242 -10.69 1.16 11.43
N LEU A 243 -10.14 0.65 10.32
CA LEU A 243 -9.18 1.38 9.52
C LEU A 243 -9.79 2.65 8.89
N PRO A 244 -9.01 3.72 8.68
CA PRO A 244 -9.48 4.90 7.96
C PRO A 244 -9.93 4.56 6.54
N CYS A 245 -11.01 5.19 6.07
CA CYS A 245 -11.43 5.06 4.68
C CYS A 245 -10.62 6.00 3.78
N THR A 246 -9.43 5.57 3.34
CA THR A 246 -8.54 6.35 2.47
C THR A 246 -8.63 5.85 1.03
N SER A 247 -8.84 6.74 0.05
CA SER A 247 -8.94 6.38 -1.37
C SER A 247 -7.62 5.79 -1.91
N ILE A 248 -7.70 4.95 -2.95
CA ILE A 248 -6.51 4.41 -3.61
C ILE A 248 -5.66 5.54 -4.19
N ALA A 249 -6.29 6.54 -4.81
CA ALA A 249 -5.62 7.73 -5.32
C ALA A 249 -4.86 8.51 -4.22
N ASP A 250 -5.42 8.61 -3.01
CA ASP A 250 -4.71 9.24 -1.88
C ASP A 250 -3.53 8.41 -1.40
N LEU A 251 -3.67 7.09 -1.35
CA LEU A 251 -2.55 6.18 -1.03
C LEU A 251 -1.43 6.29 -2.06
N ASP A 252 -1.77 6.34 -3.36
CA ASP A 252 -0.79 6.46 -4.44
C ASP A 252 -0.08 7.81 -4.43
N ARG A 253 -0.81 8.89 -4.12
CA ARG A 253 -0.20 10.20 -3.89
C ARG A 253 0.80 10.15 -2.72
N ALA A 254 0.37 9.60 -1.58
CA ALA A 254 1.22 9.48 -0.40
C ALA A 254 2.44 8.56 -0.62
N ASP A 255 2.29 7.47 -1.39
CA ASP A 255 3.40 6.60 -1.82
C ASP A 255 4.37 7.38 -2.73
N SER A 256 3.87 8.16 -3.69
CA SER A 256 4.71 8.96 -4.60
C SER A 256 5.50 10.06 -3.87
N GLU A 257 4.87 10.74 -2.90
CA GLU A 257 5.50 11.78 -2.10
C GLU A 257 6.62 11.21 -1.22
N ARG A 258 6.41 10.03 -0.63
CA ARG A 258 7.44 9.32 0.13
C ARG A 258 8.60 8.89 -0.76
N ALA A 259 8.32 8.32 -1.93
CA ALA A 259 9.35 7.94 -2.88
C ALA A 259 10.20 9.15 -3.33
N ALA A 260 9.56 10.28 -3.63
CA ALA A 260 10.25 11.52 -3.97
C ALA A 260 11.11 12.06 -2.82
N SER A 261 10.60 12.00 -1.57
CA SER A 261 11.33 12.39 -0.37
C SER A 261 12.57 11.50 -0.15
N ASP A 262 12.43 10.19 -0.33
CA ASP A 262 13.54 9.24 -0.21
C ASP A 262 14.61 9.45 -1.27
N GLN A 263 14.21 9.70 -2.52
CA GLN A 263 15.13 10.03 -3.60
C GLN A 263 15.88 11.34 -3.32
N ALA A 264 15.18 12.38 -2.85
CA ALA A 264 15.80 13.65 -2.46
C ALA A 264 16.80 13.46 -1.32
N ARG A 265 16.46 12.65 -0.32
CA ARG A 265 17.35 12.31 0.80
C ARG A 265 18.59 11.56 0.34
N GLN A 266 18.45 10.57 -0.56
CA GLN A 266 19.59 9.84 -1.13
C GLN A 266 20.48 10.75 -1.98
N ALA A 267 19.89 11.63 -2.80
CA ALA A 267 20.63 12.61 -3.59
C ALA A 267 21.43 13.57 -2.68
N ALA A 268 20.80 14.11 -1.63
CA ALA A 268 21.46 14.98 -0.66
C ALA A 268 22.61 14.26 0.09
N GLN A 269 22.43 12.98 0.44
CA GLN A 269 23.48 12.18 1.06
C GLN A 269 24.65 11.93 0.09
N ASN A 270 24.36 11.65 -1.17
CA ASN A 270 25.39 11.44 -2.20
C ASN A 270 26.17 12.73 -2.48
N GLU A 271 25.48 13.87 -2.57
CA GLU A 271 26.11 15.18 -2.72
C GLU A 271 26.98 15.51 -1.49
N ALA A 272 26.47 15.29 -0.28
CA ALA A 272 27.23 15.49 0.95
C ALA A 272 28.49 14.60 0.99
N ARG A 273 28.40 13.33 0.57
CA ARG A 273 29.54 12.41 0.45
C ARG A 273 30.56 12.91 -0.58
N GLN A 274 30.11 13.40 -1.73
CA GLN A 274 30.99 13.96 -2.77
C GLN A 274 31.71 15.23 -2.28
N ASN A 275 30.98 16.14 -1.63
CA ASN A 275 31.54 17.37 -1.06
C ASN A 275 32.54 17.06 0.08
N ALA A 276 32.24 16.09 0.94
CA ALA A 276 33.16 15.64 1.97
C ALA A 276 34.45 15.05 1.35
N ARG A 277 34.33 14.21 0.31
CA ARG A 277 35.47 13.65 -0.41
C ARG A 277 36.32 14.72 -1.09
N ALA A 278 35.70 15.74 -1.69
CA ALA A 278 36.41 16.86 -2.31
C ALA A 278 37.23 17.66 -1.28
N ARG A 279 36.64 17.97 -0.12
CA ARG A 279 37.34 18.65 1.00
C ARG A 279 38.47 17.79 1.58
N ALA A 280 38.25 16.48 1.69
CA ALA A 280 39.28 15.54 2.13
C ALA A 280 40.47 15.50 1.15
N LEU A 281 40.19 15.52 -0.16
CA LEU A 281 41.24 15.56 -1.18
C LEU A 281 42.01 16.89 -1.17
N GLU A 282 41.33 18.02 -0.98
CA GLU A 282 42.01 19.32 -0.88
C GLU A 282 42.92 19.40 0.35
N THR A 283 42.45 18.92 1.50
CA THR A 283 43.26 18.86 2.72
C THR A 283 44.44 17.90 2.58
N ALA A 284 44.23 16.71 2.00
CA ALA A 284 45.29 15.76 1.69
C ALA A 284 46.33 16.32 0.71
N ARG A 285 45.89 17.08 -0.31
CA ARG A 285 46.80 17.74 -1.26
C ARG A 285 47.71 18.75 -0.59
N ARG A 286 47.17 19.59 0.30
CA ARG A 286 47.97 20.54 1.10
C ARG A 286 49.01 19.81 1.95
N GLN A 287 48.63 18.70 2.59
CA GLN A 287 49.55 17.90 3.40
C GLN A 287 50.66 17.27 2.55
N ALA A 288 50.29 16.66 1.41
CA ALA A 288 51.24 16.06 0.48
C ALA A 288 52.21 17.11 -0.11
N GLU A 289 51.72 18.32 -0.40
CA GLU A 289 52.56 19.44 -0.87
C GLU A 289 53.61 19.83 0.18
N ILE A 290 53.21 20.02 1.43
CA ILE A 290 54.13 20.35 2.53
C ILE A 290 55.18 19.25 2.72
N GLU A 291 54.78 17.98 2.69
CA GLU A 291 55.70 16.86 2.86
C GLU A 291 56.70 16.74 1.69
N VAL A 292 56.22 16.86 0.45
CA VAL A 292 57.08 16.81 -0.74
C VAL A 292 58.05 17.98 -0.76
N LEU A 293 57.60 19.20 -0.46
CA LEU A 293 58.47 20.37 -0.36
C LEU A 293 59.53 20.18 0.73
N THR A 294 59.15 19.73 1.92
CA THR A 294 60.09 19.46 3.03
C THR A 294 61.13 18.40 2.65
N GLN A 295 60.71 17.30 2.00
CA GLN A 295 61.63 16.25 1.53
C GLN A 295 62.59 16.77 0.45
N ARG A 296 62.11 17.64 -0.45
CA ARG A 296 62.94 18.28 -1.47
C ARG A 296 63.95 19.26 -0.86
N ASP A 297 63.52 20.08 0.09
CA ASP A 297 64.37 21.05 0.79
C ASP A 297 65.47 20.36 1.59
N ASN A 298 65.14 19.29 2.32
CA ASN A 298 66.13 18.47 3.01
C ASN A 298 67.13 17.83 2.04
N GLY A 299 66.66 17.29 0.91
CA GLY A 299 67.55 16.75 -0.14
C GLY A 299 68.47 17.82 -0.75
N MET A 300 67.97 19.04 -0.95
CA MET A 300 68.79 20.18 -1.39
C MET A 300 69.83 20.59 -0.35
N ALA A 301 69.44 20.70 0.91
CA ALA A 301 70.34 21.04 2.00
C ALA A 301 71.47 20.01 2.15
N ILE A 302 71.14 18.71 2.10
CA ILE A 302 72.13 17.62 2.12
C ILE A 302 73.05 17.70 0.90
N ALA A 303 72.51 17.90 -0.30
CA ALA A 303 73.31 18.03 -1.52
C ALA A 303 74.29 19.22 -1.43
N VAL A 304 73.86 20.37 -0.91
CA VAL A 304 74.69 21.57 -0.69
C VAL A 304 75.78 21.30 0.34
N LEU A 305 75.45 20.70 1.49
CA LEU A 305 76.43 20.36 2.52
C LEU A 305 77.49 19.37 2.00
N LEU A 306 77.07 18.33 1.26
CA LEU A 306 77.98 17.38 0.62
C LEU A 306 78.83 18.04 -0.46
N LEU A 307 78.30 19.02 -1.20
CA LEU A 307 79.06 19.76 -2.20
C LEU A 307 80.13 20.64 -1.55
N VAL A 308 79.81 21.34 -0.46
CA VAL A 308 80.78 22.12 0.32
C VAL A 308 81.87 21.21 0.89
N ALA A 309 81.49 20.05 1.46
CA ALA A 309 82.43 19.06 1.94
C ALA A 309 83.32 18.48 0.83
N THR A 310 82.76 18.26 -0.36
CA THR A 310 83.48 17.83 -1.57
C THR A 310 84.56 18.84 -1.96
N LEU A 311 84.21 20.13 -1.99
CA LEU A 311 85.16 21.20 -2.26
C LEU A 311 86.26 21.28 -1.20
N GLY A 312 85.92 21.13 0.08
CA GLY A 312 86.89 21.08 1.18
C GLY A 312 87.87 19.89 1.07
N ALA A 313 87.35 18.68 0.83
CA ALA A 313 88.16 17.48 0.64
C ALA A 313 89.03 17.55 -0.63
N GLY A 314 88.48 18.08 -1.73
CA GLY A 314 89.22 18.33 -2.97
C GLY A 314 90.35 19.35 -2.79
N GLY A 315 90.09 20.45 -2.08
CA GLY A 315 91.12 21.44 -1.71
C GLY A 315 92.21 20.84 -0.83
N ALA A 316 91.86 20.02 0.16
CA ALA A 316 92.84 19.30 0.97
C ALA A 316 93.69 18.32 0.14
N ALA A 317 93.07 17.57 -0.78
CA ALA A 317 93.79 16.68 -1.70
C ALA A 317 94.81 17.44 -2.56
N PHE A 318 94.44 18.63 -3.06
CA PHE A 318 95.33 19.51 -3.82
C PHE A 318 96.53 19.99 -2.99
N ILE A 319 96.30 20.42 -1.75
CA ILE A 319 97.37 20.84 -0.83
C ILE A 319 98.32 19.68 -0.51
N TYR A 320 97.80 18.48 -0.23
CA TYR A 320 98.63 17.30 0.06
C TYR A 320 99.43 16.83 -1.16
N ALA A 321 98.86 16.98 -2.37
CA ALA A 321 99.57 16.69 -3.61
C ALA A 321 100.78 17.60 -3.81
N GLN A 322 100.69 18.88 -3.45
CA GLN A 322 101.83 19.81 -3.50
C GLN A 322 102.92 19.50 -2.45
N ARG A 323 102.56 18.80 -1.37
CA ARG A 323 103.49 18.36 -0.30
C ARG A 323 104.03 16.93 -0.50
N ASP A 324 103.78 16.33 -1.67
CA ASP A 324 104.24 14.98 -2.06
C ASP A 324 103.77 13.82 -1.14
N ASN A 325 102.66 14.01 -0.41
CA ASN A 325 102.09 12.97 0.47
C ASN A 325 101.04 12.12 -0.27
N ALA A 326 101.51 11.14 -1.03
CA ALA A 326 100.67 10.30 -1.90
C ALA A 326 99.52 9.58 -1.18
N ASN A 327 99.72 9.11 0.06
CA ASN A 327 98.69 8.41 0.82
C ASN A 327 97.56 9.35 1.25
N ALA A 328 97.90 10.54 1.76
CA ALA A 328 96.91 11.54 2.16
C ALA A 328 96.11 12.08 0.95
N THR A 329 96.76 12.27 -0.20
CA THR A 329 96.11 12.70 -1.44
C THR A 329 95.10 11.67 -1.94
N ARG A 330 95.43 10.36 -1.91
CA ARG A 330 94.49 9.30 -2.33
C ARG A 330 93.28 9.22 -1.41
N ILE A 331 93.47 9.33 -0.10
CA ILE A 331 92.38 9.31 0.88
C ILE A 331 91.47 10.54 0.71
N ALA A 332 92.04 11.74 0.62
CA ALA A 332 91.27 12.98 0.45
C ALA A 332 90.57 13.03 -0.92
N GLY A 333 91.23 12.60 -1.99
CA GLY A 333 90.64 12.53 -3.33
C GLY A 333 89.54 11.46 -3.44
N GLY A 334 89.74 10.29 -2.83
CA GLY A 334 88.71 9.25 -2.73
C GLY A 334 87.49 9.73 -1.95
N SER A 335 87.70 10.39 -0.81
CA SER A 335 86.63 11.03 -0.03
C SER A 335 85.88 12.10 -0.83
N ALA A 336 86.58 12.94 -1.59
CA ALA A 336 85.95 13.95 -2.46
C ALA A 336 85.05 13.31 -3.54
N LEU A 337 85.49 12.19 -4.16
CA LEU A 337 84.69 11.46 -5.14
C LEU A 337 83.42 10.86 -4.52
N VAL A 338 83.53 10.24 -3.34
CA VAL A 338 82.37 9.67 -2.63
C VAL A 338 81.37 10.76 -2.23
N LEU A 339 81.86 11.89 -1.71
CA LEU A 339 81.01 13.04 -1.35
C LEU A 339 80.31 13.62 -2.59
N LEU A 340 81.00 13.72 -3.73
CA LEU A 340 80.42 14.20 -4.99
C LEU A 340 79.31 13.27 -5.50
N LEU A 341 79.54 11.95 -5.45
CA LEU A 341 78.50 10.97 -5.79
C LEU A 341 77.31 11.06 -4.83
N GLY A 342 77.56 11.29 -3.54
CA GLY A 342 76.54 11.57 -2.53
C GLY A 342 75.72 12.82 -2.86
N THR A 343 76.35 13.91 -3.31
CA THR A 343 75.65 15.13 -3.77
C THR A 343 74.71 14.84 -4.94
N VAL A 344 75.18 14.13 -5.97
CA VAL A 344 74.37 13.79 -7.15
C VAL A 344 73.20 12.89 -6.76
N ALA A 345 73.43 11.89 -5.91
CA ALA A 345 72.38 11.02 -5.39
C ALA A 345 71.34 11.81 -4.59
N ALA A 346 71.76 12.64 -3.62
CA ALA A 346 70.86 13.48 -2.82
C ALA A 346 70.04 14.45 -3.69
N TRP A 347 70.58 14.91 -4.82
CA TRP A 347 69.86 15.76 -5.78
C TRP A 347 68.88 14.98 -6.67
N ALA A 348 69.26 13.79 -7.13
CA ALA A 348 68.48 12.97 -8.07
C ALA A 348 67.33 12.21 -7.40
N LEU A 349 67.49 11.76 -6.16
CA LEU A 349 66.50 10.99 -5.40
C LEU A 349 65.38 11.85 -4.77
N ARG A 350 65.38 13.17 -4.99
CA ARG A 350 64.33 14.06 -4.46
C ARG A 350 62.97 13.74 -5.09
N PRO A 351 61.88 13.77 -4.31
CA PRO A 351 60.55 13.49 -4.84
C PRO A 351 60.13 14.51 -5.90
N SER A 352 59.46 14.02 -6.95
CA SER A 352 58.91 14.86 -8.02
C SER A 352 57.68 15.63 -7.54
N LEU A 353 57.51 16.89 -7.99
CA LEU A 353 56.30 17.67 -7.74
C LEU A 353 55.04 17.04 -8.36
N LEU A 354 55.21 16.19 -9.37
CA LEU A 354 54.11 15.44 -9.98
C LEU A 354 53.53 14.34 -9.06
N SER A 355 54.22 14.00 -7.97
CA SER A 355 53.76 12.98 -7.00
C SER A 355 52.77 13.51 -5.95
N ILE A 356 52.51 14.81 -5.92
CA ILE A 356 51.62 15.43 -4.92
C ILE A 356 50.20 14.90 -5.08
N ASP A 357 49.67 14.84 -6.29
CA ASP A 357 48.30 14.40 -6.54
C ASP A 357 48.10 12.90 -6.23
N SER A 358 49.07 12.04 -6.58
CA SER A 358 49.01 10.61 -6.25
C SER A 358 49.09 10.38 -4.74
N ARG A 359 49.99 11.08 -4.03
CA ARG A 359 50.07 11.01 -2.56
C ARG A 359 48.81 11.52 -1.88
N ALA A 360 48.20 12.59 -2.41
CA ALA A 360 46.93 13.11 -1.90
C ALA A 360 45.79 12.08 -2.06
N GLN A 361 45.75 11.37 -3.19
CA GLN A 361 44.80 10.28 -3.41
C GLN A 361 45.06 9.12 -2.44
N ASP A 362 46.32 8.74 -2.20
CA ASP A 362 46.68 7.68 -1.26
C ASP A 362 46.30 8.02 0.19
N ILE A 363 46.50 9.27 0.63
CA ILE A 363 46.09 9.77 1.96
C ILE A 363 44.56 9.67 2.11
N VAL A 364 43.79 10.08 1.10
CA VAL A 364 42.32 9.95 1.14
C VAL A 364 41.90 8.48 1.11
N ALA A 365 42.53 7.64 0.27
CA ALA A 365 42.19 6.22 0.15
C ALA A 365 42.45 5.44 1.46
N THR A 366 43.57 5.73 2.13
CA THR A 366 43.92 5.12 3.43
C THR A 366 43.03 5.63 4.56
N ALA A 367 42.71 6.93 4.60
CA ALA A 367 41.80 7.51 5.60
C ALA A 367 40.34 7.06 5.42
N SER A 368 39.92 6.78 4.19
CA SER A 368 38.59 6.25 3.88
C SER A 368 38.44 4.79 4.27
N GLY A 369 39.53 4.11 4.66
CA GLY A 369 39.57 2.71 5.13
C GLY A 369 38.81 1.76 4.21
N THR A 370 39.44 1.21 3.18
CA THR A 370 38.88 0.29 2.15
C THR A 370 37.46 -0.26 2.45
N PRO A 371 36.38 0.49 2.11
CA PRO A 371 35.01 0.06 2.41
C PRO A 371 34.45 -0.95 1.40
N ASP A 372 35.18 -1.25 0.32
CA ASP A 372 34.67 -2.09 -0.76
C ASP A 372 34.72 -3.59 -0.46
N ALA A 373 35.46 -4.01 0.56
CA ALA A 373 35.55 -5.43 0.96
C ALA A 373 34.50 -5.86 1.99
N LEU A 374 33.86 -4.92 2.71
CA LEU A 374 32.83 -5.24 3.72
C LEU A 374 31.40 -4.92 3.26
N ALA A 375 31.23 -4.08 2.22
CA ALA A 375 29.93 -3.84 1.60
C ALA A 375 29.51 -4.98 0.63
N SER A 376 30.46 -5.75 0.10
CA SER A 376 30.18 -6.86 -0.83
C SER A 376 29.80 -8.17 -0.11
N THR A 377 30.14 -8.32 1.18
CA THR A 377 29.84 -9.54 1.94
C THR A 377 28.46 -9.57 2.61
N ALA A 378 27.67 -8.49 2.56
CA ALA A 378 26.29 -8.48 3.05
C ALA A 378 25.24 -8.77 1.95
N ALA A 379 25.67 -8.92 0.69
CA ALA A 379 24.80 -9.20 -0.47
C ALA A 379 24.97 -10.63 -1.03
N GLY A 380 25.52 -11.55 -0.22
CA GLY A 380 25.84 -12.93 -0.64
C GLY A 380 24.71 -13.95 -0.50
N GLY A 381 23.56 -13.59 0.09
CA GLY A 381 22.35 -14.40 -0.01
C GLY A 381 21.62 -14.01 -1.28
N LYS A 382 21.30 -14.97 -2.17
CA LYS A 382 20.51 -14.71 -3.39
C LYS A 382 19.30 -13.84 -3.04
N ALA A 383 19.34 -12.56 -3.41
CA ALA A 383 18.34 -11.58 -3.02
C ALA A 383 16.94 -12.12 -3.37
N GLY A 384 16.10 -12.29 -2.34
CA GLY A 384 14.68 -12.59 -2.49
C GLY A 384 14.25 -14.05 -2.52
N THR A 385 15.15 -15.05 -2.41
CA THR A 385 14.75 -16.45 -2.19
C THR A 385 14.80 -16.79 -0.70
N GLY A 386 13.76 -17.41 -0.16
CA GLY A 386 13.74 -17.78 1.27
C GLY A 386 12.34 -17.83 1.88
N LYS A 387 12.31 -17.98 3.20
CA LYS A 387 11.09 -17.89 3.99
C LYS A 387 10.94 -16.46 4.51
N PHE A 388 9.72 -15.96 4.46
CA PHE A 388 9.34 -14.63 4.88
C PHE A 388 8.04 -14.67 5.67
N ILE A 389 7.91 -13.73 6.59
CA ILE A 389 6.63 -13.36 7.20
C ILE A 389 6.31 -11.94 6.74
N CYS A 390 5.15 -11.79 6.10
CA CYS A 390 4.71 -10.52 5.56
C CYS A 390 3.63 -9.94 6.46
N VAL A 391 3.94 -8.78 7.05
CA VAL A 391 3.06 -8.06 7.97
C VAL A 391 2.45 -6.87 7.23
N LEU A 392 1.14 -6.67 7.37
CA LEU A 392 0.43 -5.57 6.70
C LEU A 392 0.99 -4.22 7.17
N ASP A 393 1.15 -3.28 6.24
CA ASP A 393 1.41 -1.87 6.51
C ASP A 393 0.10 -1.08 6.45
N PRO A 394 -0.53 -0.73 7.59
CA PRO A 394 -1.83 -0.05 7.59
C PRO A 394 -1.79 1.33 6.94
N GLN A 395 -0.65 2.02 6.94
CA GLN A 395 -0.53 3.35 6.35
C GLN A 395 -0.47 3.31 4.82
N ARG A 396 -0.19 2.13 4.25
CA ARG A 396 -0.10 1.91 2.81
C ARG A 396 -1.20 0.99 2.29
N SER A 397 -2.18 0.71 3.12
CA SER A 397 -3.22 -0.27 2.83
C SER A 397 -4.61 0.32 2.97
N ARG A 398 -5.47 -0.06 2.03
CA ARG A 398 -6.92 0.13 2.08
C ARG A 398 -7.56 -1.25 2.20
N VAL A 399 -8.24 -1.49 3.31
CA VAL A 399 -8.94 -2.76 3.60
C VAL A 399 -10.40 -2.46 3.86
N THR A 400 -11.29 -3.11 3.11
CA THR A 400 -12.74 -2.93 3.18
C THR A 400 -13.45 -4.20 3.64
N VAL A 401 -13.12 -5.37 3.09
CA VAL A 401 -13.77 -6.67 3.33
C VAL A 401 -12.84 -7.80 3.76
N SER A 402 -11.52 -7.65 3.59
CA SER A 402 -10.55 -8.70 3.90
C SER A 402 -10.13 -8.68 5.38
N ASP A 403 -9.94 -9.86 5.96
CA ASP A 403 -9.32 -10.00 7.28
C ASP A 403 -7.82 -9.68 7.23
N ILE A 404 -7.32 -8.97 8.25
CA ILE A 404 -5.91 -8.62 8.38
C ILE A 404 -5.19 -9.78 9.08
N THR A 405 -4.34 -10.48 8.34
CA THR A 405 -3.54 -11.60 8.86
C THR A 405 -2.13 -11.55 8.29
N ASP A 406 -1.16 -12.02 9.08
CA ASP A 406 0.21 -12.15 8.60
C ASP A 406 0.31 -13.27 7.56
N VAL A 407 1.05 -13.02 6.48
CA VAL A 407 1.15 -13.95 5.35
C VAL A 407 2.53 -14.62 5.35
N PRO A 408 2.61 -15.92 5.70
CA PRO A 408 3.86 -16.66 5.56
C PRO A 408 4.12 -17.02 4.09
N ILE A 409 5.31 -16.69 3.61
CA ILE A 409 5.72 -16.88 2.21
C ILE A 409 7.04 -17.63 2.17
N THR A 410 7.09 -18.75 1.46
CA THR A 410 8.33 -19.38 1.00
C THR A 410 8.46 -19.10 -0.49
N TRP A 411 9.45 -18.30 -0.87
CA TRP A 411 9.66 -17.88 -2.26
C TRP A 411 10.86 -18.56 -2.90
N SER A 412 10.69 -19.01 -4.14
CA SER A 412 11.75 -19.56 -4.97
C SER A 412 12.16 -18.62 -6.11
N GLN A 413 13.38 -18.79 -6.63
CA GLN A 413 13.93 -17.95 -7.70
C GLN A 413 13.13 -18.02 -9.03
N ASP A 414 12.41 -19.11 -9.27
CA ASP A 414 11.50 -19.32 -10.40
C ASP A 414 10.07 -18.83 -10.16
N GLY A 415 9.83 -18.15 -9.03
CA GLY A 415 8.55 -17.51 -8.72
C GLY A 415 7.48 -18.46 -8.17
N CYS A 416 7.89 -19.56 -7.54
CA CYS A 416 6.95 -20.39 -6.82
C CYS A 416 6.80 -19.90 -5.37
N MET A 417 5.55 -19.77 -4.96
CA MET A 417 5.15 -19.42 -3.60
C MET A 417 4.66 -20.68 -2.86
N ASN A 418 5.23 -20.93 -1.68
CA ASN A 418 4.86 -22.01 -0.78
C ASN A 418 4.85 -23.41 -1.43
N GLN A 419 5.68 -23.63 -2.46
CA GLN A 419 5.74 -24.88 -3.25
C GLN A 419 4.40 -25.29 -3.89
N ARG A 420 3.45 -24.36 -4.02
CA ARG A 420 2.07 -24.65 -4.44
C ARG A 420 1.60 -23.75 -5.57
N SER A 421 1.94 -22.46 -5.49
CA SER A 421 1.39 -21.44 -6.38
C SER A 421 2.49 -20.85 -7.23
N GLN A 422 2.48 -21.14 -8.53
CA GLN A 422 3.38 -20.52 -9.49
C GLN A 422 2.92 -19.09 -9.81
N TYR A 423 3.81 -18.11 -9.67
CA TYR A 423 3.57 -16.74 -10.10
C TYR A 423 3.98 -16.58 -11.57
N GLY A 424 3.25 -15.74 -12.30
CA GLY A 424 3.62 -15.33 -13.64
C GLY A 424 4.62 -14.18 -13.58
N LEU A 425 5.52 -14.09 -14.55
CA LEU A 425 6.48 -13.01 -14.68
C LEU A 425 6.11 -12.13 -15.88
N ALA A 426 5.77 -10.87 -15.62
CA ALA A 426 5.45 -9.88 -16.65
C ALA A 426 6.28 -8.60 -16.45
N ALA A 427 6.00 -7.55 -17.23
CA ALA A 427 6.74 -6.28 -17.15
C ALA A 427 6.61 -5.57 -15.78
N ASP A 428 5.49 -5.80 -15.09
CA ASP A 428 5.19 -5.31 -13.73
C ASP A 428 5.73 -6.24 -12.63
N GLY A 429 6.51 -7.27 -12.98
CA GLY A 429 7.14 -8.21 -12.05
C GLY A 429 6.35 -9.50 -11.81
N TRP A 430 6.54 -10.11 -10.64
CA TRP A 430 5.92 -11.39 -10.31
C TRP A 430 4.50 -11.21 -9.79
N SER A 431 3.54 -11.83 -10.46
CA SER A 431 2.14 -11.69 -10.08
C SER A 431 1.29 -12.92 -10.36
N ARG A 432 0.18 -13.01 -9.64
CA ARG A 432 -0.80 -14.09 -9.80
C ARG A 432 -2.21 -13.54 -9.67
N VAL A 433 -3.06 -13.90 -10.61
CA VAL A 433 -4.49 -13.56 -10.62
C VAL A 433 -5.28 -14.75 -10.08
N LEU A 434 -6.09 -14.50 -9.06
CA LEU A 434 -6.93 -15.48 -8.39
C LEU A 434 -8.40 -15.14 -8.65
N VAL A 435 -9.07 -16.01 -9.39
CA VAL A 435 -10.51 -15.92 -9.65
C VAL A 435 -11.18 -17.14 -9.00
N PRO A 436 -11.71 -17.03 -7.76
CA PRO A 436 -12.39 -18.11 -7.06
C PRO A 436 -13.76 -18.45 -7.66
N ASN A 437 -14.24 -19.68 -7.38
CA ASN A 437 -15.59 -20.12 -7.80
C ASN A 437 -16.70 -19.67 -6.84
N GLY A 438 -16.40 -19.56 -5.54
CA GLY A 438 -17.40 -19.35 -4.48
C GLY A 438 -17.42 -17.93 -3.89
N GLU A 439 -16.65 -17.01 -4.46
CA GLU A 439 -16.58 -15.62 -4.03
C GLU A 439 -16.73 -14.71 -5.25
N ASP A 440 -17.29 -13.53 -5.04
CA ASP A 440 -17.49 -12.51 -6.08
C ASP A 440 -16.37 -11.45 -6.02
N THR A 441 -15.14 -11.93 -5.86
CA THR A 441 -13.95 -11.10 -5.81
C THR A 441 -12.86 -11.68 -6.69
N ILE A 442 -12.06 -10.82 -7.30
CA ILE A 442 -10.83 -11.22 -8.00
C ILE A 442 -9.67 -10.61 -7.23
N ALA A 443 -8.64 -11.41 -6.96
CA ALA A 443 -7.44 -10.92 -6.30
C ALA A 443 -6.25 -10.97 -7.25
N VAL A 444 -5.48 -9.89 -7.30
CA VAL A 444 -4.18 -9.83 -7.96
C VAL A 444 -3.13 -9.70 -6.88
N THR A 445 -2.31 -10.73 -6.74
CA THR A 445 -1.20 -10.74 -5.78
C THR A 445 0.11 -10.47 -6.50
N HIS A 446 0.94 -9.61 -5.95
CA HIS A 446 2.26 -9.26 -6.45
C HIS A 446 3.30 -9.49 -5.36
N PHE A 447 4.45 -10.04 -5.72
CA PHE A 447 5.59 -10.16 -4.81
C PHE A 447 6.84 -9.63 -5.48
N ASP A 448 7.45 -8.61 -4.87
CA ASP A 448 8.74 -8.10 -5.30
C ASP A 448 9.84 -8.68 -4.39
N PRO A 449 10.69 -9.59 -4.91
CA PRO A 449 11.78 -10.19 -4.15
C PRO A 449 12.89 -9.20 -3.76
N GLU A 450 13.07 -8.11 -4.49
CA GLU A 450 14.12 -7.11 -4.23
C GLU A 450 13.72 -6.18 -3.09
N SER A 451 12.53 -5.58 -3.19
CA SER A 451 11.99 -4.72 -2.12
C SER A 451 11.36 -5.50 -0.96
N ARG A 452 11.16 -6.82 -1.11
CA ARG A 452 10.44 -7.69 -0.16
C ARG A 452 9.03 -7.14 0.14
N SER A 453 8.38 -6.61 -0.89
CA SER A 453 7.02 -6.10 -0.82
C SER A 453 6.06 -7.15 -1.35
N TYR A 454 5.04 -7.49 -0.56
CA TYR A 454 3.92 -8.30 -1.02
C TYR A 454 2.67 -7.42 -1.09
N THR A 455 2.00 -7.39 -2.24
CA THR A 455 0.79 -6.58 -2.44
C THR A 455 -0.36 -7.50 -2.85
N VAL A 456 -1.53 -7.31 -2.25
CA VAL A 456 -2.78 -7.96 -2.64
C VAL A 456 -3.78 -6.87 -3.03
N GLU A 457 -4.16 -6.85 -4.30
CA GLU A 457 -5.22 -5.98 -4.81
C GLU A 457 -6.48 -6.82 -4.99
N ARG A 458 -7.60 -6.37 -4.43
CA ARG A 458 -8.89 -7.06 -4.55
C ARG A 458 -9.89 -6.19 -5.28
N PHE A 459 -10.54 -6.81 -6.25
CA PHE A 459 -11.61 -6.23 -7.07
C PHE A 459 -12.91 -6.91 -6.69
N LEU A 460 -13.87 -6.13 -6.20
CA LEU A 460 -15.19 -6.59 -5.79
C LEU A 460 -16.13 -6.52 -7.01
N MET A 461 -16.22 -7.62 -7.75
CA MET A 461 -16.84 -7.65 -9.08
C MET A 461 -18.33 -7.98 -9.03
N GLY A 462 -19.09 -7.50 -10.02
CA GLY A 462 -20.48 -7.91 -10.24
C GLY A 462 -20.60 -9.33 -10.80
N LEU A 463 -21.79 -9.94 -10.73
CA LEU A 463 -22.01 -11.33 -11.15
C LEU A 463 -21.59 -11.60 -12.60
N ASP A 464 -21.99 -10.75 -13.53
CA ASP A 464 -21.68 -10.93 -14.97
C ASP A 464 -20.18 -10.84 -15.25
N ALA A 465 -19.51 -9.87 -14.62
CA ALA A 465 -18.07 -9.70 -14.76
C ALA A 465 -17.31 -10.88 -14.13
N MET A 466 -17.79 -11.41 -12.99
CA MET A 466 -17.24 -12.64 -12.41
C MET A 466 -17.41 -13.85 -13.31
N ASN A 467 -18.56 -13.99 -13.97
CA ASN A 467 -18.78 -15.10 -14.90
C ASN A 467 -17.81 -15.02 -16.09
N GLN A 468 -17.64 -13.83 -16.69
CA GLN A 468 -16.66 -13.61 -17.75
C GLN A 468 -15.22 -13.92 -17.28
N ALA A 469 -14.85 -13.49 -16.08
CA ALA A 469 -13.53 -13.76 -15.52
C ALA A 469 -13.31 -15.26 -15.23
N ARG A 470 -14.34 -15.98 -14.75
CA ARG A 470 -14.29 -17.43 -14.52
C ARG A 470 -14.14 -18.19 -15.84
N ASP A 471 -14.82 -17.76 -16.90
CA ASP A 471 -14.69 -18.33 -18.25
C ASP A 471 -13.31 -18.05 -18.84
N ALA A 472 -12.77 -16.84 -18.66
CA ALA A 472 -11.41 -16.50 -19.06
C ALA A 472 -10.37 -17.34 -18.30
N ARG A 473 -10.55 -17.53 -16.98
CA ARG A 473 -9.67 -18.36 -16.14
C ARG A 473 -9.59 -19.81 -16.63
N GLN A 474 -10.68 -20.39 -17.14
CA GLN A 474 -10.65 -21.77 -17.66
C GLN A 474 -9.65 -21.97 -18.81
N LYS A 475 -9.29 -20.89 -19.52
CA LYS A 475 -8.32 -20.91 -20.62
C LYS A 475 -6.87 -20.73 -20.15
N VAL A 476 -6.66 -20.41 -18.87
CA VAL A 476 -5.35 -20.11 -18.29
C VAL A 476 -4.90 -21.28 -17.41
N VAL A 477 -3.85 -21.98 -17.85
CA VAL A 477 -3.29 -23.12 -17.10
C VAL A 477 -2.03 -22.68 -16.37
N ALA A 478 -2.04 -22.80 -15.04
CA ALA A 478 -0.86 -22.53 -14.23
C ALA A 478 0.16 -23.68 -14.35
N PRO A 479 1.44 -23.41 -14.65
CA PRO A 479 2.47 -24.44 -14.61
C PRO A 479 2.74 -24.91 -13.18
N ALA A 480 3.32 -26.11 -13.06
CA ALA A 480 3.84 -26.59 -11.78
C ALA A 480 5.05 -25.73 -11.34
N CYS A 481 5.27 -25.65 -10.04
CA CYS A 481 6.49 -25.06 -9.50
C CYS A 481 7.73 -25.78 -10.03
N GLY A 482 8.81 -25.06 -10.35
CA GLY A 482 10.00 -25.63 -10.97
C GLY A 482 9.99 -25.66 -12.50
N ALA A 483 8.92 -25.19 -13.16
CA ALA A 483 8.82 -25.17 -14.63
C ALA A 483 9.79 -24.20 -15.32
N GLY A 484 10.45 -23.32 -14.55
CA GLY A 484 11.43 -22.35 -15.05
C GLY A 484 10.82 -21.04 -15.53
N GLN A 485 11.68 -20.04 -15.74
CA GLN A 485 11.24 -18.67 -16.01
C GLN A 485 10.52 -18.49 -17.36
N ALA A 486 10.81 -19.32 -18.37
CA ALA A 486 10.14 -19.22 -19.67
C ALA A 486 8.64 -19.54 -19.55
N GLU A 487 8.30 -20.58 -18.80
CA GLU A 487 6.91 -20.96 -18.52
C GLU A 487 6.23 -19.95 -17.58
N ALA A 488 6.97 -19.39 -16.61
CA ALA A 488 6.45 -18.31 -15.79
C ALA A 488 6.07 -17.06 -16.62
N ARG A 489 6.85 -16.71 -17.65
CA ARG A 489 6.51 -15.60 -18.57
C ARG A 489 5.26 -15.90 -19.38
N ARG A 490 5.18 -17.10 -19.99
CA ARG A 490 3.98 -17.56 -20.73
C ARG A 490 2.73 -17.51 -19.85
N PHE A 491 2.85 -17.94 -18.60
CA PHE A 491 1.76 -17.87 -17.64
C PHE A 491 1.40 -16.42 -17.28
N GLY A 492 2.39 -15.55 -17.11
CA GLY A 492 2.21 -14.10 -16.94
C GLY A 492 1.37 -13.49 -18.07
N ASP A 493 1.75 -13.77 -19.32
CA ASP A 493 1.06 -13.30 -20.52
C ASP A 493 -0.37 -13.86 -20.62
N ALA A 494 -0.56 -15.14 -20.31
CA ALA A 494 -1.89 -15.77 -20.34
C ALA A 494 -2.88 -15.14 -19.34
N GLN A 495 -2.39 -14.65 -18.19
CA GLN A 495 -3.22 -13.98 -17.19
C GLN A 495 -3.70 -12.58 -17.65
N GLN A 496 -3.10 -11.97 -18.68
CA GLN A 496 -3.45 -10.62 -19.15
C GLN A 496 -4.89 -10.53 -19.64
N ALA A 497 -5.43 -11.61 -20.22
CA ALA A 497 -6.82 -11.66 -20.65
C ALA A 497 -7.80 -11.48 -19.48
N ILE A 498 -7.46 -11.98 -18.28
CA ILE A 498 -8.28 -11.79 -17.07
C ILE A 498 -8.07 -10.37 -16.53
N ARG A 499 -6.82 -9.88 -16.53
CA ARG A 499 -6.49 -8.52 -16.07
C ARG A 499 -7.21 -7.43 -16.87
N ALA A 500 -7.39 -7.63 -18.17
CA ALA A 500 -8.11 -6.70 -19.03
C ALA A 500 -9.61 -6.57 -18.70
N LEU A 501 -10.18 -7.51 -17.93
CA LEU A 501 -11.56 -7.44 -17.44
C LEU A 501 -11.69 -6.69 -16.10
N LEU A 502 -10.57 -6.37 -15.46
CA LEU A 502 -10.57 -5.72 -14.16
C LEU A 502 -10.80 -4.21 -14.31
N PRO A 503 -11.53 -3.58 -13.37
CA PRO A 503 -11.53 -2.13 -13.22
C PRO A 503 -10.11 -1.57 -13.09
N THR A 504 -9.95 -0.29 -13.41
CA THR A 504 -8.66 0.40 -13.31
C THR A 504 -8.14 0.49 -11.89
N GLU A 505 -9.03 0.67 -10.92
CA GLU A 505 -8.69 0.78 -9.51
C GLU A 505 -9.28 -0.42 -8.73
N PRO A 506 -8.51 -1.00 -7.80
CA PRO A 506 -9.03 -2.04 -6.91
C PRO A 506 -9.85 -1.41 -5.77
N ASN A 507 -10.81 -2.18 -5.23
CA ASN A 507 -11.56 -1.78 -4.03
C ASN A 507 -10.70 -1.89 -2.76
N GLU A 508 -9.78 -2.85 -2.74
CA GLU A 508 -8.80 -3.03 -1.66
C GLU A 508 -7.39 -3.12 -2.20
N ARG A 509 -6.44 -2.52 -1.48
CA ARG A 509 -5.01 -2.71 -1.70
C ARG A 509 -4.36 -2.95 -0.36
N MET A 510 -3.90 -4.17 -0.13
CA MET A 510 -3.16 -4.54 1.07
C MET A 510 -1.68 -4.64 0.71
N ARG A 511 -0.86 -3.76 1.29
CA ARG A 511 0.60 -3.82 1.15
C ARG A 511 1.21 -4.40 2.42
N TYR A 512 2.10 -5.37 2.24
CA TYR A 512 2.79 -6.06 3.32
C TYR A 512 4.29 -5.88 3.17
N ASN A 513 4.95 -5.67 4.31
CA ASN A 513 6.40 -5.64 4.42
C ASN A 513 6.89 -7.03 4.87
N CYS A 514 7.68 -7.70 4.03
CA CYS A 514 8.13 -9.06 4.26
C CYS A 514 9.52 -9.12 4.90
N GLN A 515 9.61 -9.78 6.05
CA GLN A 515 10.86 -9.97 6.78
C GLN A 515 11.33 -11.43 6.66
N PRO A 516 12.63 -11.69 6.43
CA PRO A 516 13.15 -13.05 6.41
C PRO A 516 12.93 -13.75 7.75
N VAL A 517 12.54 -15.02 7.71
CA VAL A 517 12.40 -15.88 8.89
C VAL A 517 13.45 -16.99 8.81
N PRO A 518 14.10 -17.34 9.93
CA PRO A 518 15.10 -18.41 9.98
C PRO A 518 14.61 -19.79 9.53
#